data_AF-A0A7K2QCX7-F1
#
_entry.id   AF-A0A7K2QCX7-F1
#
_cell.length_a   1.000
_cell.length_b   1.000
_cell.length_c   1.000
_cell.angle_alpha   90.00
_cell.angle_beta   90.00
_cell.angle_gamma   90.00
#
_symmetry.space_group_name_H-M   'P 1'
#
loop_
_entity.id
_entity.type
_entity.pdbx_description
1 polymer ?
#
loop_
_entity_poly.entity_id
_entity_poly.type
_entity_poly.pdbx_seq_one_letter_code
_entity_poly.pdbx_strand_id
1 'polypeptide(L)' 'MHEAVARPFEELPHELLRRRVRDIASGVEGELMAVVRVDVSDSPVRERWVRLAYVRGPSGREISTAVANIEAV' A
#
# COMPACT_ATOMS: atom_id res chain seq x y z
N MET A 1 0.94 21.11 -16.00
CA MET A 1 1.40 20.53 -14.73
C MET A 1 0.19 19.87 -14.10
N HIS A 2 0.15 18.54 -13.99
CA HIS A 2 -0.83 17.89 -13.11
C HIS A 2 -0.37 18.18 -11.69
N GLU A 3 -1.03 19.11 -11.03
CA GLU A 3 -0.86 19.32 -9.60
C GLU A 3 -1.31 18.01 -8.93
N ALA A 4 -0.37 17.30 -8.31
CA ALA A 4 -0.68 16.10 -7.55
C ALA A 4 -1.45 16.55 -6.30
N VAL A 5 -2.78 16.61 -6.41
CA VAL A 5 -3.64 16.83 -5.25
C VAL A 5 -3.35 15.69 -4.28
N ALA A 6 -2.75 16.02 -3.14
CA ALA A 6 -2.52 15.06 -2.08
C ALA A 6 -3.87 14.46 -1.68
N ARG A 7 -4.07 13.17 -1.98
CA ARG A 7 -5.29 12.46 -1.58
C ARG A 7 -5.23 12.20 -0.09
N PRO A 8 -6.35 12.34 0.65
CA PRO A 8 -6.42 11.91 2.02
C PRO A 8 -5.99 10.44 2.15
N PHE A 9 -5.17 10.17 3.15
CA PHE A 9 -4.82 8.80 3.54
C PHE A 9 -4.85 8.65 5.05
N GLU A 10 -5.10 7.43 5.49
CA GLU A 10 -5.08 7.02 6.89
C GLU A 10 -4.12 5.84 7.02
N GLU A 11 -3.16 5.93 7.95
CA GLU A 11 -2.33 4.78 8.32
C GLU A 11 -3.15 3.77 9.13
N LEU A 12 -3.10 2.51 8.73
CA LEU A 12 -3.83 1.43 9.37
C LEU A 12 -2.87 0.47 10.08
N PRO A 13 -3.26 -0.06 11.25
CA PRO A 13 -2.50 -1.14 11.87
C PRO A 13 -2.53 -2.40 11.01
N HIS A 14 -1.44 -3.16 11.05
CA HIS A 14 -1.33 -4.47 10.40
C HIS A 14 -0.42 -5.39 11.21
N GLU A 15 -0.79 -6.66 11.36
CA GLU A 15 -0.02 -7.63 12.16
C GLU A 15 1.38 -7.92 11.59
N LEU A 16 1.52 -7.79 10.27
CA LEU A 16 2.79 -7.99 9.54
C LEU A 16 3.65 -6.72 9.43
N LEU A 17 3.26 -5.60 10.06
CA LEU A 17 4.02 -4.36 9.96
C LEU A 17 5.46 -4.56 10.48
N ARG A 18 6.44 -4.05 9.73
CA ARG A 18 7.89 -4.27 9.94
C ARG A 18 8.35 -5.73 9.91
N ARG A 19 7.54 -6.63 9.31
CA ARG A 19 7.92 -8.03 9.09
C ARG A 19 8.20 -8.29 7.61
N ARG A 20 8.91 -9.39 7.36
CA ARG A 20 9.12 -9.91 6.00
C ARG A 20 7.79 -10.38 5.42
N VAL A 21 7.51 -9.92 4.21
CA VAL A 21 6.33 -10.28 3.44
C VAL A 21 6.71 -10.55 1.99
N ARG A 22 5.86 -11.28 1.29
CA ARG A 22 5.94 -11.47 -0.16
C ARG A 22 4.72 -10.85 -0.82
N ASP A 23 4.93 -10.03 -1.83
CA ASP A 23 3.86 -9.59 -2.72
C ASP A 23 3.60 -10.69 -3.75
N ILE A 24 2.46 -11.36 -3.66
CA ILE A 24 2.08 -12.49 -4.51
C ILE A 24 2.03 -12.08 -5.99
N ALA A 25 1.59 -10.86 -6.28
CA ALA A 25 1.40 -10.38 -7.65
C ALA A 25 2.73 -10.16 -8.39
N SER A 26 3.76 -9.64 -7.70
CA SER A 26 5.09 -9.39 -8.29
C SER A 26 6.11 -10.48 -7.98
N GLY A 27 5.84 -11.34 -7.00
CA GLY A 27 6.78 -12.32 -6.45
C GLY A 27 7.89 -11.72 -5.59
N VAL A 28 7.91 -10.39 -5.39
CA VAL A 28 8.96 -9.69 -4.64
C VAL A 28 8.77 -9.89 -3.15
N GLU A 29 9.84 -10.26 -2.46
CA GLU A 29 9.91 -10.22 -1.00
C GLU A 29 10.52 -8.92 -0.48
N GLY A 30 9.99 -8.42 0.63
CA GLY A 30 10.45 -7.20 1.27
C GLY A 30 9.96 -7.07 2.70
N GLU A 31 10.19 -5.90 3.31
CA GLU A 31 9.60 -5.56 4.61
C GLU A 31 8.31 -4.75 4.40
N LEU A 32 7.23 -5.09 5.10
CA LEU A 32 6.01 -4.28 5.12
C LEU A 32 6.26 -3.00 5.92
N MET A 33 6.31 -1.87 5.23
CA MET A 33 6.62 -0.57 5.84
C MET A 33 5.39 0.16 6.34
N ALA A 34 4.27 0.08 5.61
CA ALA A 34 3.02 0.73 5.95
C ALA A 34 1.83 0.02 5.32
N VAL A 35 0.67 0.15 5.95
CA VAL A 35 -0.63 -0.11 5.33
C VAL A 35 -1.44 1.17 5.44
N VAL A 36 -2.01 1.63 4.33
CA VAL A 36 -2.79 2.86 4.29
C VAL A 36 -4.13 2.64 3.63
N ARG A 37 -5.15 3.37 4.08
CA ARG A 37 -6.40 3.56 3.36
C ARG A 37 -6.28 4.85 2.55
N VAL A 38 -6.52 4.79 1.25
CA VAL A 38 -6.40 5.95 0.34
C VAL A 38 -7.73 6.23 -0.34
N ASP A 39 -8.10 7.51 -0.41
CA ASP A 39 -9.22 7.99 -1.20
C ASP A 39 -8.86 8.02 -2.69
N VAL A 40 -9.59 7.25 -3.49
CA VAL A 40 -9.47 7.14 -4.96
C VAL A 40 -10.78 7.53 -5.67
N SER A 41 -11.59 8.36 -5.01
CA SER A 41 -12.84 8.89 -5.56
C SER A 41 -12.57 9.75 -6.80
N ASP A 42 -13.35 9.56 -7.86
CA ASP A 42 -13.32 10.40 -9.06
C ASP A 42 -14.36 11.53 -9.01
N SER A 43 -15.27 11.49 -8.04
CA SER A 43 -16.29 12.50 -7.82
C SER A 43 -16.72 12.56 -6.35
N PRO A 44 -17.18 13.72 -5.84
CA PRO A 44 -17.64 13.86 -4.45
C PRO A 44 -18.88 13.03 -4.09
N VAL A 45 -19.61 12.54 -5.09
CA VAL A 45 -20.85 11.76 -4.91
C VAL A 45 -20.61 10.25 -4.92
N ARG A 46 -19.38 9.80 -5.21
CA ARG A 46 -19.00 8.38 -5.30
C ARG A 46 -17.68 8.16 -4.60
N GLU A 47 -17.76 8.02 -3.29
CA GLU A 47 -16.60 7.71 -2.47
C GLU A 47 -16.04 6.32 -2.81
N ARG A 48 -14.73 6.25 -3.02
CA ARG A 48 -14.01 5.00 -3.22
C ARG A 48 -12.73 5.01 -2.40
N TRP A 49 -12.56 3.97 -1.60
CA TRP A 49 -11.39 3.80 -0.74
C TRP A 49 -10.72 2.47 -1.04
N VAL A 50 -9.39 2.47 -1.06
CA VAL A 50 -8.59 1.24 -1.24
C VAL A 50 -7.57 1.10 -0.12
N ARG A 51 -7.19 -0.13 0.19
CA ARG A 51 -6.13 -0.43 1.16
C ARG A 51 -4.87 -0.85 0.42
N LEU A 52 -3.80 -0.08 0.60
CA LEU A 52 -2.50 -0.34 -0.02
C LEU A 52 -1.49 -0.75 1.04
N ALA A 53 -0.65 -1.72 0.69
CA ALA A 53 0.53 -2.12 1.44
C ALA A 53 1.77 -1.56 0.74
N TYR A 54 2.67 -0.91 1.49
CA TYR A 54 3.96 -0.45 1.01
C TYR A 54 5.04 -1.44 1.45
N VAL A 55 5.68 -2.09 0.49
CA VAL A 55 6.72 -3.10 0.72
C VAL A 55 8.06 -2.56 0.25
N ARG A 56 9.05 -2.55 1.14
CA ARG A 56 10.43 -2.17 0.81
C ARG A 56 11.22 -3.39 0.37
N GLY A 57 11.51 -3.47 -0.92
CA GLY A 57 12.30 -4.56 -1.50
C GLY A 57 13.82 -4.39 -1.30
N PRO A 58 14.63 -5.33 -1.84
CA PRO A 58 16.09 -5.33 -1.66
C PRO A 58 16.81 -4.09 -2.20
N SER A 59 16.22 -3.41 -3.19
CA SER A 59 16.77 -2.16 -3.73
C SER A 59 16.62 -0.97 -2.78
N GLY A 60 15.94 -1.14 -1.64
CA GLY A 60 15.57 -0.07 -0.73
C GLY A 60 14.38 0.79 -1.21
N ARG A 61 13.90 0.57 -2.45
CA ARG A 61 12.72 1.26 -2.99
C ARG A 61 11.44 0.60 -2.50
N GLU A 62 10.47 1.42 -2.12
CA GLU A 62 9.12 0.95 -1.79
C GLU A 62 8.28 0.78 -3.04
N ILE A 63 7.53 -0.32 -3.06
CA ILE A 63 6.46 -0.59 -4.02
C ILE A 63 5.14 -0.66 -3.27
N SER A 64 4.05 -0.20 -3.88
CA SER A 64 2.72 -0.39 -3.35
C SER A 64 2.02 -1.57 -4.04
N THR A 65 1.27 -2.33 -3.27
CA THR A 65 0.40 -3.43 -3.75
C THR A 65 -0.90 -3.43 -2.93
N ALA A 66 -1.90 -4.21 -3.34
CA ALA A 66 -3.09 -4.39 -2.52
C ALA A 66 -2.74 -5.13 -1.22
N VAL A 67 -3.34 -4.76 -0.09
CA VAL A 67 -3.13 -5.49 1.18
C VAL A 67 -3.47 -6.98 1.04
N ALA A 68 -4.41 -7.34 0.18
CA ALA A 68 -4.76 -8.74 -0.09
C ALA A 68 -3.66 -9.52 -0.84
N ASN A 69 -2.65 -8.84 -1.41
CA ASN A 69 -1.56 -9.47 -2.16
C ASN A 69 -0.35 -9.78 -1.29
N ILE A 70 -0.31 -9.36 -0.02
CA ILE A 70 0.83 -9.65 0.85
C ILE A 70 0.60 -10.92 1.67
N GLU A 71 1.60 -11.77 1.72
CA GLU A 71 1.66 -12.93 2.62
C GLU A 71 2.89 -12.85 3.52
N ALA A 72 2.80 -13.43 4.71
CA ALA A 72 3.98 -13.65 5.54
C ALA A 72 4.94 -14.62 4.85
N VAL A 73 6.23 -14.38 5.01
CA VAL A 73 7.31 -15.29 4.58
C VAL A 73 7.70 -16.19 5.75
#